data_AF-A0A195E556-F1
#
_entry.id   AF-A0A195E556-F1
#
_cell.length_a   1.000
_cell.length_b   1.000
_cell.length_c   1.000
_cell.angle_alpha   90.00
_cell.angle_beta   90.00
_cell.angle_gamma   90.00
#
_symmetry.space_group_name_H-M   'P 1'
#
loop_
_entity.id
_entity.type
_entity.pdbx_description
1 polymer ?
#
loop_
_entity_poly.entity_id
_entity_poly.type
_entity_poly.pdbx_seq_one_letter_code
_entity_poly.pdbx_strand_id
1 'polypeptide(L)'
;MTYVADIFLAQSWRDSRLRLPENMSEDYRILDVDWLHNIWRPDCFFKNAKKVTFHEMSIPNHYLWLYHDKTLLYMSKKQNLNNKLCHTRKRNIRFRLTLVLSCAMKFESYPHDTQICSMMIESLSHTTQDLVFLWNMTDPLVVNPEIELPQLDISNNYTTDCTIEYSTGNFTCIQIVFNLRRRLGYHLFHTYIPSALIVVMSWIAFWIKPEAIPARVTLGVTSLLTLGLRVNILLLATQNTQSQQSLPPVSYVKAIDVWMSSCSVFVFLSLMEFAVVNNYMGPVATKAMKGYSDEDLREAIDDFKTPMRPDTERNRSPTRQPTIQYEQCCQGRATAIYIDKVSRFFFPFSFFILNVVYWSTFL
;
A
#
# COMPACT_ATOMS: atom_id res chain seq x y z
N MET A 1 8.72 1.61 10.41
CA MET A 1 9.39 0.29 10.37
C MET A 1 9.47 -0.30 11.78
N THR A 2 8.31 -0.46 12.42
CA THR A 2 8.17 -1.01 13.77
C THR A 2 6.81 -1.68 13.84
N TYR A 3 6.67 -2.69 14.69
CA TYR A 3 5.39 -3.27 15.04
C TYR A 3 5.27 -3.35 16.56
N VAL A 4 4.02 -3.41 17.05
CA VAL A 4 3.73 -3.52 18.47
C VAL A 4 3.17 -4.91 18.73
N ALA A 5 3.70 -5.57 19.75
CA ALA A 5 3.23 -6.88 20.17
C ALA A 5 2.97 -6.88 21.67
N ASP A 6 1.81 -7.40 22.05
CA ASP A 6 1.45 -7.66 23.44
C ASP A 6 1.63 -9.14 23.70
N ILE A 7 2.57 -9.48 24.58
CA ILE A 7 2.93 -10.87 24.85
C ILE A 7 2.82 -11.21 26.33
N PHE A 8 2.60 -12.50 26.57
CA PHE A 8 2.85 -13.15 27.84
C PHE A 8 4.09 -14.01 27.69
N LEU A 9 5.15 -13.63 28.40
CA LEU A 9 6.39 -14.39 28.41
C LEU A 9 6.32 -15.43 29.54
N ALA A 10 6.46 -16.70 29.19
CA ALA A 10 6.61 -17.79 30.14
C ALA A 10 8.04 -18.32 30.09
N GLN A 11 8.64 -18.54 31.25
CA GLN A 11 10.01 -19.07 31.36
C GLN A 11 10.01 -20.24 32.34
N SER A 12 10.75 -21.29 31.99
CA SER A 12 10.96 -22.43 32.88
C SER A 12 12.44 -22.73 32.99
N TRP A 13 12.90 -22.95 34.22
CA TRP A 13 14.27 -23.37 34.50
C TRP A 13 14.30 -24.27 35.73
N ARG A 14 15.34 -25.11 35.83
CA ARG A 14 15.53 -26.02 36.95
C ARG A 14 16.65 -25.52 37.84
N ASP A 15 16.38 -25.38 39.15
CA ASP A 15 17.39 -24.95 40.12
C ASP A 15 17.62 -26.05 41.17
N SER A 16 18.78 -26.70 41.10
CA SER A 16 19.14 -27.80 42.00
C SER A 16 19.36 -27.37 43.45
N ARG A 17 19.63 -26.08 43.69
CA ARG A 17 19.91 -25.51 45.03
C ARG A 17 18.67 -25.44 45.92
N LEU A 18 17.49 -25.44 45.32
CA LEU A 18 16.22 -25.40 46.06
C LEU A 18 16.04 -26.72 46.84
N ARG A 19 15.82 -26.59 48.15
CA ARG A 19 15.50 -27.71 49.04
C ARG A 19 14.00 -27.67 49.33
N LEU A 20 13.31 -28.70 48.85
CA LEU A 20 11.88 -28.89 49.06
C LEU A 20 11.64 -29.66 50.37
N PRO A 21 10.55 -29.37 51.11
CA PRO A 21 10.17 -30.17 52.26
C PRO A 21 9.73 -31.58 51.82
N GLU A 22 10.13 -32.61 52.58
CA GLU A 22 9.82 -34.01 52.27
C GLU A 22 8.30 -34.30 52.25
N ASN A 23 7.51 -33.53 52.99
CA ASN A 23 6.05 -33.65 53.08
C ASN A 23 5.32 -32.77 52.04
N MET A 24 5.74 -32.80 50.78
CA MET A 24 5.04 -32.11 49.69
C MET A 24 4.06 -33.08 49.00
N SER A 25 2.77 -32.96 49.33
CA SER A 25 1.71 -33.83 48.79
C SER A 25 1.17 -33.41 47.42
N GLU A 26 1.34 -32.14 47.04
CA GLU A 26 0.89 -31.59 45.74
C GLU A 26 2.04 -31.61 44.73
N ASP A 27 1.72 -31.88 43.45
CA ASP A 27 2.70 -31.94 42.35
C ASP A 27 3.44 -30.61 42.14
N TYR A 28 2.79 -29.50 42.47
CA TYR A 28 3.34 -28.15 42.38
C TYR A 28 2.86 -27.28 43.55
N ARG A 29 3.67 -26.30 43.93
CA ARG A 29 3.28 -25.22 44.84
C ARG A 29 3.34 -23.88 44.15
N ILE A 30 2.41 -23.02 44.50
CA ILE A 30 2.36 -21.64 44.04
C ILE A 30 3.09 -20.77 45.06
N LEU A 31 4.18 -20.13 44.62
CA LEU A 31 4.93 -19.16 45.39
C LEU A 31 4.51 -17.74 45.01
N ASP A 32 4.58 -16.84 46.00
CA ASP A 32 4.42 -15.41 45.79
C ASP A 32 5.59 -14.84 44.97
N VAL A 33 5.33 -13.79 44.20
CA VAL A 33 6.28 -13.20 43.24
C VAL A 33 7.46 -12.56 43.94
N ASP A 34 7.30 -12.13 45.19
CA ASP A 34 8.36 -11.51 45.98
C ASP A 34 9.58 -12.45 46.14
N TRP A 35 9.39 -13.77 46.07
CA TRP A 35 10.48 -14.75 46.06
C TRP A 35 11.42 -14.60 44.86
N LEU A 36 10.97 -14.01 43.75
CA LEU A 36 11.79 -13.77 42.56
C LEU A 36 12.94 -12.79 42.83
N HIS A 37 12.89 -12.01 43.93
CA HIS A 37 14.01 -11.17 44.36
C HIS A 37 15.14 -11.97 45.03
N ASN A 38 14.82 -13.14 45.58
CA ASN A 38 15.75 -13.98 46.34
C ASN A 38 16.23 -15.21 45.56
N ILE A 39 15.63 -15.48 44.39
CA ILE A 39 15.94 -16.62 43.55
C ILE A 39 16.59 -16.12 42.26
N TRP A 40 17.60 -16.85 41.77
CA TRP A 40 18.20 -16.56 40.47
C TRP A 40 17.17 -16.75 39.35
N ARG A 41 17.22 -15.87 38.35
CA ARG A 41 16.39 -15.96 37.14
C ARG A 41 17.23 -15.74 35.89
N PRO A 42 16.88 -16.36 34.75
CA PRO A 42 17.53 -16.07 33.47
C PRO A 42 17.39 -14.60 33.07
N ASP A 43 18.45 -14.05 32.48
CA ASP A 43 18.55 -12.67 31.99
C ASP A 43 18.22 -12.59 30.50
N CYS A 44 16.94 -12.75 30.16
CA CYS A 44 16.49 -12.55 28.79
C CYS A 44 16.22 -11.07 28.47
N PHE A 45 16.59 -10.62 27.27
CA PHE A 45 16.19 -9.31 26.75
C PHE A 45 15.76 -9.42 25.28
N PHE A 46 14.97 -8.44 24.83
CA PHE A 46 14.48 -8.38 23.46
C PHE A 46 15.44 -7.57 22.59
N LYS A 47 16.24 -8.25 21.77
CA LYS A 47 17.32 -7.64 20.97
C LYS A 47 16.84 -6.54 20.02
N ASN A 48 15.69 -6.74 19.37
CA ASN A 48 15.11 -5.76 18.45
C ASN A 48 14.04 -4.86 19.08
N ALA A 49 13.88 -4.84 20.41
CA ALA A 49 12.95 -3.93 21.05
C ALA A 49 13.52 -2.51 21.11
N LYS A 50 12.77 -1.55 20.55
CA LYS A 50 13.05 -0.12 20.73
C LYS A 50 12.49 0.41 22.05
N LYS A 51 11.37 -0.15 22.49
CA LYS A 51 10.72 0.20 23.75
C LYS A 51 10.03 -1.04 24.32
N VAL A 52 10.26 -1.29 25.61
CA VAL A 52 9.58 -2.34 26.37
C VAL A 52 8.80 -1.66 27.47
N THR A 53 7.48 -1.86 27.48
CA THR A 53 6.62 -1.36 28.55
C THR A 53 6.04 -2.53 29.31
N PHE A 54 6.24 -2.50 30.61
CA PHE A 54 5.70 -3.47 31.53
C PHE A 54 4.35 -2.98 32.06
N HIS A 55 3.32 -3.82 31.97
CA HIS A 55 1.99 -3.48 32.45
C HIS A 55 1.79 -3.90 33.90
N GLU A 56 1.24 -2.99 34.68
CA GLU A 56 0.81 -3.21 36.05
C GLU A 56 -0.67 -3.64 36.06
N MET A 57 -0.97 -4.83 36.58
CA MET A 57 -2.36 -5.27 36.73
C MET A 57 -2.84 -5.06 38.17
N SER A 58 -4.12 -4.72 38.28
CA SER A 58 -4.81 -4.42 39.54
C SER A 58 -5.03 -5.63 40.45
N ILE A 59 -4.72 -6.85 40.00
CA ILE A 59 -4.67 -8.06 40.81
C ILE A 59 -3.36 -8.75 40.44
N PRO A 60 -2.48 -9.09 41.40
CA PRO A 60 -1.24 -9.82 41.10
C PRO A 60 -1.60 -11.26 40.72
N ASN A 61 -1.98 -11.48 39.46
CA ASN A 61 -2.20 -12.82 38.90
C ASN A 61 -0.87 -13.47 38.48
N HIS A 62 0.15 -13.29 39.31
CA HIS A 62 1.51 -13.72 39.05
C HIS A 62 1.86 -14.71 40.13
N TYR A 63 2.14 -15.93 39.70
CA TYR A 63 2.43 -17.05 40.56
C TYR A 63 3.67 -17.74 39.99
N LEU A 64 4.65 -17.97 40.85
CA LEU A 64 5.80 -18.79 40.50
C LEU A 64 5.43 -20.23 40.86
N TRP A 65 5.35 -21.10 39.85
CA TRP A 65 5.01 -22.51 40.05
C TRP A 65 6.30 -23.28 40.34
N LEU A 66 6.37 -23.90 41.51
CA LEU A 66 7.47 -24.74 41.93
C LEU A 66 7.02 -26.19 41.87
N TYR A 67 7.59 -26.94 40.93
CA TYR A 67 7.34 -28.37 40.76
C TYR A 67 8.24 -29.20 41.68
N HIS A 68 7.81 -30.44 41.93
CA HIS A 68 8.53 -31.38 42.80
C HIS A 68 9.94 -31.74 42.29
N ASP A 69 10.18 -31.63 40.98
CA ASP A 69 11.47 -31.85 40.32
C ASP A 69 12.47 -30.68 40.45
N LYS A 70 12.09 -29.65 41.23
CA LYS A 70 12.77 -28.36 41.40
C LYS A 70 12.75 -27.47 40.16
N THR A 71 11.84 -27.73 39.24
CA THR A 71 11.59 -26.85 38.11
C THR A 71 10.73 -25.67 38.58
N LEU A 72 11.21 -24.47 38.28
CA LEU A 72 10.48 -23.24 38.43
C LEU A 72 9.85 -22.90 37.09
N LEU A 73 8.54 -22.71 37.08
CA LEU A 73 7.81 -22.16 35.96
C LEU A 73 7.27 -20.79 36.36
N TYR A 74 7.67 -19.81 35.57
CA TYR A 74 7.28 -18.44 35.77
C TYR A 74 6.36 -18.00 34.63
N MET A 75 5.09 -17.78 34.96
CA MET A 75 4.05 -17.41 34.01
C MET A 75 3.03 -16.44 34.65
N SER A 76 2.49 -15.52 33.84
CA SER A 76 1.33 -14.72 34.19
C SER A 76 0.03 -15.49 33.93
N LYS A 77 -0.83 -15.66 34.94
CA LYS A 77 -2.13 -16.30 34.74
C LYS A 77 -3.16 -15.29 34.21
N LYS A 78 -3.88 -15.62 33.13
CA LYS A 78 -5.13 -14.93 32.75
C LYS A 78 -6.25 -15.50 33.63
N GLN A 79 -6.61 -14.80 34.71
CA GLN A 79 -7.77 -15.20 35.51
C GLN A 79 -8.99 -14.38 35.10
N ASN A 80 -10.04 -15.07 34.65
CA ASN A 80 -11.39 -14.51 34.55
C ASN A 80 -11.93 -14.43 35.98
N LEU A 81 -11.70 -13.30 36.66
CA LEU A 81 -12.16 -13.13 38.03
C LEU A 81 -13.50 -12.37 38.05
N ASN A 82 -14.59 -13.11 37.97
CA ASN A 82 -15.88 -12.62 38.45
C ASN A 82 -15.83 -12.64 39.98
N ASN A 83 -15.91 -11.47 40.61
CA ASN A 83 -15.99 -11.23 42.06
C ASN A 83 -14.80 -11.65 42.93
N LYS A 84 -13.97 -10.67 43.35
CA LYS A 84 -13.84 -10.32 44.78
C LYS A 84 -13.03 -9.05 44.98
N LEU A 85 -13.59 -8.13 45.76
CA LEU A 85 -12.98 -6.91 46.26
C LEU A 85 -11.80 -7.26 47.19
N CYS A 86 -10.59 -6.76 46.91
CA CYS A 86 -9.50 -6.80 47.89
C CYS A 86 -8.83 -5.42 47.99
N HIS A 87 -8.97 -4.84 49.17
CA HIS A 87 -8.46 -3.55 49.58
C HIS A 87 -7.19 -3.77 50.40
N THR A 88 -6.02 -3.76 49.76
CA THR A 88 -4.74 -3.69 50.47
C THR A 88 -3.67 -3.03 49.60
N ARG A 89 -2.80 -2.23 50.23
CA ARG A 89 -1.71 -1.44 49.61
C ARG A 89 -0.96 -2.24 48.54
N LYS A 90 -1.25 -1.89 47.28
CA LYS A 90 -0.68 -2.50 46.07
C LYS A 90 0.76 -2.06 45.86
N ARG A 91 1.70 -3.00 45.95
CA ARG A 91 2.95 -2.90 45.19
C ARG A 91 2.72 -3.60 43.87
N ASN A 92 2.78 -2.83 42.79
CA ASN A 92 2.45 -3.25 41.45
C ASN A 92 3.63 -4.03 40.83
N ILE A 93 3.38 -5.25 40.36
CA ILE A 93 4.38 -6.08 39.66
C ILE A 93 3.82 -6.47 38.28
N ARG A 94 4.74 -6.74 37.36
CA ARG A 94 4.79 -6.24 35.98
C ARG A 94 5.02 -7.38 34.98
N PHE A 95 4.01 -7.96 34.32
CA PHE A 95 4.22 -9.19 33.51
C PHE A 95 3.54 -9.34 32.14
N ARG A 96 2.53 -8.53 31.81
CA ARG A 96 2.19 -8.34 30.39
C ARG A 96 3.20 -7.37 29.81
N LEU A 97 3.83 -7.76 28.72
CA LEU A 97 4.83 -6.95 28.04
C LEU A 97 4.21 -6.39 26.77
N THR A 98 4.24 -5.08 26.61
CA THR A 98 4.04 -4.46 25.31
C THR A 98 5.40 -4.08 24.76
N LEU A 99 5.71 -4.66 23.61
CA LEU A 99 6.99 -4.52 22.94
C LEU A 99 6.78 -3.69 21.68
N VAL A 100 7.55 -2.62 21.55
CA VAL A 100 7.71 -1.91 20.27
C VAL A 100 8.96 -2.45 19.61
N LEU A 101 8.78 -3.33 18.64
CA LEU A 101 9.84 -4.08 17.99
C LEU A 101 10.21 -3.46 16.65
N SER A 102 11.51 -3.45 16.34
CA SER A 102 12.03 -3.06 15.03
C SER A 102 11.80 -4.18 14.02
N CYS A 103 11.24 -3.85 12.86
CA CYS A 103 11.07 -4.76 11.74
C CYS A 103 11.42 -4.05 10.44
N ALA A 104 12.39 -4.59 9.71
CA ALA A 104 12.87 -4.09 8.44
C ALA A 104 11.92 -4.54 7.31
N MET A 105 10.86 -3.77 7.10
CA MET A 105 9.85 -4.03 6.08
C MET A 105 10.35 -3.69 4.68
N LYS A 106 10.00 -4.51 3.68
CA LYS A 106 10.32 -4.29 2.26
C LYS A 106 9.04 -3.99 1.48
N PHE A 107 8.96 -2.83 0.83
CA PHE A 107 7.74 -2.32 0.19
C PHE A 107 7.78 -2.39 -1.35
N GLU A 108 8.70 -3.17 -1.94
CA GLU A 108 8.85 -3.26 -3.40
C GLU A 108 7.54 -3.68 -4.09
N SER A 109 6.88 -4.71 -3.55
CA SER A 109 5.58 -5.21 -4.05
C SER A 109 4.37 -4.57 -3.38
N TYR A 110 4.51 -3.43 -2.68
CA TYR A 110 3.38 -2.80 -2.00
C TYR A 110 2.26 -2.41 -2.98
N PRO A 111 0.96 -2.71 -2.71
CA PRO A 111 0.37 -3.27 -1.47
C PRO A 111 0.19 -4.81 -1.44
N HIS A 112 0.77 -5.55 -2.38
CA HIS A 112 0.74 -7.01 -2.44
C HIS A 112 1.83 -7.68 -1.58
N ASP A 113 2.43 -6.90 -0.68
CA ASP A 113 3.58 -7.29 0.12
C ASP A 113 3.22 -8.28 1.23
N THR A 114 4.16 -9.19 1.49
CA THR A 114 4.21 -9.98 2.72
C THR A 114 5.44 -9.54 3.52
N GLN A 115 5.21 -9.05 4.73
CA GLN A 115 6.25 -8.58 5.62
C GLN A 115 6.69 -9.68 6.57
N ILE A 116 7.99 -9.85 6.72
CA ILE A 116 8.58 -10.82 7.64
C ILE A 116 9.12 -10.05 8.83
N CYS A 117 8.46 -10.19 9.98
CA CYS A 117 8.86 -9.51 11.21
C CYS A 117 9.26 -10.53 12.26
N SER A 118 10.48 -10.42 12.78
CA SER A 118 10.97 -11.28 13.86
C SER A 118 10.86 -10.61 15.22
N MET A 119 10.76 -11.43 16.26
CA MET A 119 10.93 -11.06 17.67
C MET A 119 12.09 -11.90 18.20
N MET A 120 13.18 -11.24 18.58
CA MET A 120 14.41 -11.91 19.01
C MET A 120 14.59 -11.77 20.52
N ILE A 121 14.84 -12.89 21.20
CA ILE A 121 15.10 -12.98 22.63
C ILE A 121 16.50 -13.54 22.81
N GLU A 122 17.38 -12.80 23.49
CA GLU A 122 18.80 -13.11 23.64
C GLU A 122 19.21 -13.01 25.12
N SER A 123 20.26 -13.74 25.52
CA SER A 123 20.83 -13.62 26.87
C SER A 123 21.67 -12.35 26.98
N LEU A 124 21.53 -11.60 28.07
CA LEU A 124 22.21 -10.31 28.21
C LEU A 124 23.70 -10.46 28.58
N SER A 125 24.01 -11.36 29.52
CA SER A 125 25.34 -11.47 30.13
C SER A 125 25.92 -12.88 30.08
N HIS A 126 25.08 -13.92 30.01
CA HIS A 126 25.52 -15.31 30.01
C HIS A 126 25.78 -15.83 28.59
N THR A 127 26.90 -16.53 28.43
CA THR A 127 27.25 -17.18 27.16
C THR A 127 26.52 -18.52 27.01
N THR A 128 26.61 -19.14 25.82
CA THR A 128 26.03 -20.47 25.55
C THR A 128 26.59 -21.59 26.45
N GLN A 129 27.71 -21.36 27.13
CA GLN A 129 28.26 -22.32 28.10
C GLN A 129 27.50 -22.31 29.43
N ASP A 130 26.94 -21.16 29.81
CA ASP A 130 26.25 -20.95 31.09
C ASP A 130 24.73 -21.05 30.94
N LEU A 131 24.19 -20.53 29.84
CA LEU A 131 22.76 -20.41 29.62
C LEU A 131 22.40 -20.68 28.16
N VAL A 132 21.41 -21.56 27.94
CA VAL A 132 20.86 -21.88 26.62
C VAL A 132 19.35 -21.74 26.66
N PHE A 133 18.80 -20.98 25.72
CA PHE A 133 17.34 -20.88 25.55
C PHE A 133 16.84 -21.97 24.61
N LEU A 134 15.79 -22.66 25.05
CA LEU A 134 15.14 -23.70 24.27
C LEU A 134 13.65 -23.41 24.21
N TRP A 135 13.06 -23.62 23.03
CA TRP A 135 11.62 -23.59 22.85
C TRP A 135 10.99 -24.81 23.53
N ASN A 136 9.81 -24.63 24.12
CA ASN A 136 9.06 -25.76 24.64
C ASN A 136 8.66 -26.69 23.49
N MET A 137 8.82 -28.01 23.68
CA MET A 137 8.56 -29.01 22.64
C MET A 137 7.08 -29.16 22.31
N THR A 138 6.18 -28.88 23.26
CA THR A 138 4.73 -29.02 23.03
C THR A 138 4.15 -27.77 22.37
N ASP A 139 4.30 -26.62 23.01
CA ASP A 139 3.65 -25.37 22.61
C ASP A 139 4.63 -24.19 22.79
N PRO A 140 5.53 -23.96 21.82
CA PRO A 140 6.52 -22.88 21.92
C PRO A 140 5.91 -21.50 21.67
N LEU A 141 4.82 -21.43 20.90
CA LEU A 141 4.12 -20.19 20.56
C LEU A 141 2.62 -20.47 20.47
N VAL A 142 1.85 -19.73 21.27
CA VAL A 142 0.37 -19.74 21.20
C VAL A 142 -0.08 -18.34 20.82
N VAL A 143 -0.63 -18.22 19.61
CA VAL A 143 -1.26 -16.98 19.12
C VAL A 143 -2.77 -17.12 19.27
N ASN A 144 -3.44 -16.10 19.81
CA ASN A 144 -4.89 -16.11 19.93
C ASN A 144 -5.52 -16.07 18.52
N PRO A 145 -6.35 -17.07 18.13
CA PRO A 145 -6.96 -17.12 16.79
C PRO A 145 -7.95 -16.00 16.52
N GLU A 146 -8.47 -15.33 17.56
CA GLU A 146 -9.41 -14.21 17.43
C GLU A 146 -8.72 -12.87 17.09
N ILE A 147 -7.39 -12.83 17.00
CA ILE A 147 -6.66 -11.61 16.68
C ILE A 147 -6.80 -11.32 15.18
N GLU A 148 -7.64 -10.35 14.85
CA GLU A 148 -7.73 -9.79 13.51
C GLU A 148 -7.06 -8.41 13.46
N LEU A 149 -6.13 -8.25 12.51
CA LEU A 149 -5.51 -6.96 12.21
C LEU A 149 -6.29 -6.29 11.06
N PRO A 150 -6.60 -4.98 11.14
CA PRO A 150 -7.42 -4.32 10.11
C PRO A 150 -6.77 -4.28 8.71
N GLN A 151 -5.44 -4.11 8.65
CA GLN A 151 -4.69 -3.90 7.40
C GLN A 151 -3.83 -5.10 6.99
N LEU A 152 -3.51 -5.98 7.94
CA LEU A 152 -2.59 -7.09 7.79
C LEU A 152 -3.28 -8.37 8.24
N ASP A 153 -2.72 -9.50 7.89
CA ASP A 153 -3.17 -10.81 8.32
C ASP A 153 -1.97 -11.65 8.70
N ILE A 154 -2.08 -12.44 9.75
CA ILE A 154 -1.00 -13.30 10.22
C ILE A 154 -1.09 -14.59 9.41
N SER A 155 -0.28 -14.72 8.36
CA SER A 155 -0.38 -15.85 7.44
C SER A 155 0.24 -17.11 8.04
N ASN A 156 1.47 -17.02 8.52
CA ASN A 156 2.23 -18.11 9.12
C ASN A 156 3.17 -17.57 10.19
N ASN A 157 3.44 -18.37 11.21
CA ASN A 157 4.45 -18.09 12.22
C ASN A 157 5.31 -19.33 12.45
N TYR A 158 6.58 -19.13 12.78
CA TYR A 158 7.49 -20.22 13.10
C TYR A 158 8.57 -19.74 14.07
N THR A 159 9.12 -20.69 14.83
CA THR A 159 10.19 -20.46 15.79
C THR A 159 11.51 -20.94 15.21
N THR A 160 12.58 -20.19 15.41
CA THR A 160 13.93 -20.57 14.98
C THR A 160 14.98 -20.09 15.99
N ASP A 161 16.16 -20.70 15.94
CA ASP A 161 17.35 -20.24 16.67
C ASP A 161 18.00 -19.07 15.90
N CYS A 162 18.59 -18.12 16.62
CA CYS A 162 19.33 -16.96 16.12
C CYS A 162 20.66 -16.71 16.85
N THR A 163 21.19 -17.74 17.52
CA THR A 163 22.45 -17.71 18.26
C THR A 163 23.56 -17.12 17.39
N ILE A 164 24.27 -16.14 17.96
CA ILE A 164 25.26 -15.35 17.24
C ILE A 164 26.55 -15.27 18.06
N GLU A 165 27.67 -15.20 17.34
CA GLU A 165 29.00 -15.01 17.88
C GLU A 165 29.33 -13.51 17.94
N TYR A 166 29.66 -13.02 19.13
CA TYR A 166 30.23 -11.69 19.33
C TYR A 166 31.71 -11.80 19.69
N SER A 167 32.42 -10.67 19.67
CA SER A 167 33.81 -10.60 20.15
C SER A 167 33.97 -11.02 21.62
N THR A 168 32.91 -10.96 22.42
CA THR A 168 32.87 -11.36 23.83
C THR A 168 32.50 -12.83 24.04
N GLY A 169 32.09 -13.56 23.00
CA GLY A 169 31.67 -14.96 23.06
C GLY A 169 30.35 -15.24 22.33
N ASN A 170 29.88 -16.49 22.42
CA ASN A 170 28.60 -16.92 21.85
C ASN A 170 27.45 -16.69 22.83
N PHE A 171 26.38 -16.04 22.36
CA PHE A 171 25.19 -15.76 23.17
C PHE A 171 23.98 -16.47 22.57
N THR A 172 23.23 -17.16 23.42
CA THR A 172 22.03 -17.88 23.00
C THR A 172 20.95 -16.91 22.56
N CYS A 173 20.32 -17.17 21.41
CA CYS A 173 19.26 -16.35 20.87
C CYS A 173 18.18 -17.22 20.26
N ILE A 174 16.94 -16.97 20.64
CA ILE A 174 15.76 -17.60 20.02
C ILE A 174 14.89 -16.52 19.41
N GLN A 175 14.26 -16.82 18.28
CA GLN A 175 13.37 -15.87 17.63
C GLN A 175 12.08 -16.49 17.13
N ILE A 176 11.03 -15.69 17.16
CA ILE A 176 9.75 -15.97 16.52
C ILE A 176 9.69 -15.13 15.25
N VAL A 177 9.30 -15.74 14.14
CA VAL A 177 9.09 -15.04 12.87
C VAL A 177 7.60 -15.01 12.56
N PHE A 178 7.08 -13.81 12.33
CA PHE A 178 5.71 -13.56 11.92
C PHE A 178 5.70 -13.15 10.44
N ASN A 179 4.98 -13.92 9.63
CA ASN A 179 4.67 -13.53 8.25
C ASN A 179 3.34 -12.78 8.26
N LEU A 180 3.41 -11.49 7.92
CA LEU A 180 2.28 -10.57 7.91
C LEU A 180 1.92 -10.24 6.46
N ARG A 181 0.80 -10.75 5.96
CA ARG A 181 0.30 -10.49 4.61
C ARG A 181 -0.63 -9.28 4.62
N ARG A 182 -0.45 -8.33 3.69
CA ARG A 182 -1.35 -7.17 3.60
C ARG A 182 -2.72 -7.54 3.01
N ARG A 183 -3.79 -6.99 3.58
CA ARG A 183 -5.15 -7.08 3.01
C ARG A 183 -5.31 -6.09 1.86
N LEU A 184 -5.59 -6.61 0.66
CA LEU A 184 -5.65 -5.80 -0.57
C LEU A 184 -6.96 -4.99 -0.72
N GLY A 185 -8.03 -5.39 -0.03
CA GLY A 185 -9.39 -4.86 -0.23
C GLY A 185 -9.48 -3.33 -0.18
N TYR A 186 -8.85 -2.70 0.81
CA TYR A 186 -8.84 -1.23 0.93
C TYR A 186 -8.21 -0.55 -0.30
N HIS A 187 -7.08 -1.06 -0.78
CA HIS A 187 -6.37 -0.50 -1.94
C HIS A 187 -7.14 -0.72 -3.26
N LEU A 188 -7.89 -1.83 -3.38
CA LEU A 188 -8.77 -2.07 -4.54
C LEU A 188 -9.82 -0.97 -4.67
N PHE A 189 -10.60 -0.73 -3.62
CA PHE A 189 -11.73 0.21 -3.69
C PHE A 189 -11.30 1.68 -3.68
N HIS A 190 -10.24 2.03 -2.94
CA HIS A 190 -9.83 3.43 -2.79
C HIS A 190 -8.75 3.88 -3.77
N THR A 191 -8.00 2.96 -4.39
CA THR A 191 -6.89 3.29 -5.28
C THR A 191 -7.05 2.70 -6.68
N TYR A 192 -7.14 1.38 -6.82
CA TYR A 192 -7.15 0.74 -8.15
C TYR A 192 -8.44 1.01 -8.94
N ILE A 193 -9.63 0.80 -8.35
CA ILE A 193 -10.91 1.01 -9.06
C ILE A 193 -11.07 2.47 -9.50
N PRO A 194 -10.89 3.50 -8.63
CA PRO A 194 -11.03 4.88 -9.05
C PRO A 194 -10.00 5.31 -10.11
N SER A 195 -8.74 4.85 -10.01
CA SER A 195 -7.71 5.17 -11.01
C SER A 195 -8.01 4.53 -12.37
N ALA A 196 -8.45 3.27 -12.39
CA ALA A 196 -8.90 2.61 -13.62
C ALA A 196 -10.10 3.34 -14.26
N LEU A 197 -11.09 3.75 -13.45
CA LEU A 197 -12.24 4.52 -13.95
C LEU A 197 -11.81 5.86 -14.56
N ILE A 198 -10.81 6.56 -14.00
CA ILE A 198 -10.32 7.81 -14.59
C ILE A 198 -9.65 7.56 -15.95
N VAL A 199 -8.88 6.48 -16.09
CA VAL A 199 -8.31 6.09 -17.39
C VAL A 199 -9.43 5.77 -18.40
N VAL A 200 -10.50 5.09 -17.96
CA VAL A 200 -11.67 4.85 -18.81
C VAL A 200 -12.34 6.16 -19.25
N MET A 201 -12.48 7.12 -18.34
CA MET A 201 -13.06 8.44 -18.65
C MET A 201 -12.21 9.22 -19.65
N SER A 202 -10.89 9.07 -19.64
CA SER A 202 -10.01 9.81 -20.54
C SER A 202 -10.18 9.40 -22.00
N TRP A 203 -10.37 8.10 -22.29
CA TRP A 203 -10.60 7.62 -23.66
C TRP A 203 -12.07 7.67 -24.12
N ILE A 204 -13.03 7.97 -23.24
CA ILE A 204 -14.41 8.30 -23.66
C ILE A 204 -14.38 9.54 -24.59
N ALA A 205 -13.40 10.42 -24.44
CA ALA A 205 -13.19 11.57 -25.32
C ALA A 205 -13.04 11.18 -26.81
N PHE A 206 -12.56 9.98 -27.15
CA PHE A 206 -12.42 9.51 -28.54
C PHE A 206 -13.77 9.21 -29.22
N TRP A 207 -14.83 9.01 -28.43
CA TRP A 207 -16.19 8.78 -28.93
C TRP A 207 -16.93 10.09 -29.20
N ILE A 208 -16.43 11.20 -28.65
CA ILE A 208 -17.00 12.53 -28.86
C ILE A 208 -16.55 13.04 -30.22
N LYS A 209 -17.50 13.60 -30.97
CA LYS A 209 -17.27 14.24 -32.26
C LYS A 209 -16.12 15.27 -32.15
N PRO A 210 -15.15 15.27 -33.08
CA PRO A 210 -13.97 16.14 -32.99
C PRO A 210 -14.30 17.63 -33.06
N GLU A 211 -15.50 17.99 -33.54
CA GLU A 211 -16.03 19.36 -33.55
C GLU A 211 -16.29 19.92 -32.14
N ALA A 212 -16.49 19.07 -31.12
CA ALA A 212 -16.77 19.48 -29.74
C ALA A 212 -15.48 19.63 -28.89
N ILE A 213 -14.58 20.50 -29.37
CA ILE A 213 -13.29 20.83 -28.75
C ILE A 213 -13.38 21.11 -27.23
N PRO A 214 -14.28 21.98 -26.71
CA PRO A 214 -14.30 22.30 -25.28
C PRO A 214 -14.62 21.09 -24.40
N ALA A 215 -15.48 20.17 -24.83
CA ALA A 215 -15.83 18.99 -24.06
C ALA A 215 -14.64 18.02 -23.93
N ARG A 216 -13.87 17.81 -25.01
CA ARG A 216 -12.70 16.91 -25.00
C ARG A 216 -11.57 17.46 -24.12
N VAL A 217 -11.28 18.76 -24.21
CA VAL A 217 -10.25 19.41 -23.37
C VAL A 217 -10.62 19.30 -21.88
N THR A 218 -11.86 19.63 -21.52
CA THR A 218 -12.28 19.58 -20.12
C THR A 218 -12.18 18.17 -19.56
N LEU A 219 -12.59 17.12 -20.29
CA LEU A 219 -12.50 15.74 -19.83
C LEU A 219 -11.05 15.26 -19.65
N GLY A 220 -10.16 15.57 -20.59
CA GLY A 220 -8.75 15.16 -20.48
C GLY A 220 -7.99 15.92 -19.39
N VAL A 221 -8.18 17.25 -19.29
CA VAL A 221 -7.53 18.08 -18.26
C VAL A 221 -8.06 17.75 -16.87
N THR A 222 -9.36 17.55 -16.69
CA THR A 222 -9.93 17.12 -15.40
C THR A 222 -9.47 15.73 -15.00
N SER A 223 -9.28 14.81 -15.94
CA SER A 223 -8.71 13.48 -15.67
C SER A 223 -7.24 13.56 -15.22
N LEU A 224 -6.41 14.37 -15.91
CA LEU A 224 -5.03 14.61 -15.50
C LEU A 224 -4.95 15.32 -14.14
N LEU A 225 -5.76 16.35 -13.93
CA LEU A 225 -5.81 17.07 -12.66
C LEU A 225 -6.29 16.15 -11.53
N THR A 226 -7.28 15.29 -11.77
CA THR A 226 -7.78 14.37 -10.74
C THR A 226 -6.74 13.30 -10.41
N LEU A 227 -6.06 12.70 -11.40
CA LEU A 227 -4.96 11.77 -11.15
C LEU A 227 -3.78 12.48 -10.49
N GLY A 228 -3.39 13.65 -10.98
CA GLY A 228 -2.30 14.45 -10.42
C GLY A 228 -2.61 14.92 -9.00
N LEU A 229 -3.85 15.26 -8.69
CA LEU A 229 -4.31 15.62 -7.35
C LEU A 229 -4.42 14.39 -6.45
N ARG A 230 -4.78 13.21 -6.97
CA ARG A 230 -4.75 11.94 -6.22
C ARG A 230 -3.31 11.49 -5.94
N VAL A 231 -2.41 11.59 -6.91
CA VAL A 231 -0.98 11.35 -6.76
C VAL A 231 -0.40 12.35 -5.77
N ASN A 232 -0.70 13.65 -5.90
CA ASN A 232 -0.28 14.66 -4.93
C ASN A 232 -0.90 14.43 -3.55
N ILE A 233 -2.15 14.00 -3.41
CA ILE A 233 -2.72 13.64 -2.09
C ILE A 233 -2.00 12.43 -1.49
N LEU A 234 -1.67 11.40 -2.28
CA LEU A 234 -0.89 10.24 -1.82
C LEU A 234 0.56 10.65 -1.44
N LEU A 235 1.17 11.53 -2.22
CA LEU A 235 2.52 12.08 -1.94
C LEU A 235 2.52 13.07 -0.76
N LEU A 236 1.48 13.91 -0.62
CA LEU A 236 1.32 14.87 0.48
C LEU A 236 0.93 14.17 1.79
N ALA A 237 0.17 13.07 1.73
CA ALA A 237 -0.01 12.18 2.88
C ALA A 237 1.32 11.55 3.33
N THR A 238 2.31 11.50 2.44
CA THR A 238 3.67 11.02 2.74
C THR A 238 4.58 12.15 3.30
N GLN A 239 4.32 13.43 2.97
CA GLN A 239 5.18 14.55 3.39
C GLN A 239 4.66 15.35 4.60
N ASN A 240 3.34 15.45 4.81
CA ASN A 240 2.78 16.20 5.93
C ASN A 240 2.53 15.30 7.15
N THR A 241 3.52 15.29 8.04
CA THR A 241 3.42 15.03 9.47
C THR A 241 2.10 15.59 10.03
N GLN A 242 1.10 14.74 10.32
CA GLN A 242 0.39 14.76 11.61
C GLN A 242 -0.77 13.76 11.75
N SER A 243 -1.40 13.20 10.72
CA SER A 243 -2.59 12.37 11.00
C SER A 243 -3.13 11.41 9.93
N GLN A 244 -2.38 11.03 8.88
CA GLN A 244 -2.73 9.86 8.05
C GLN A 244 -1.47 9.19 7.47
N GLN A 245 -0.68 8.56 8.35
CA GLN A 245 0.49 7.75 7.99
C GLN A 245 0.04 6.58 7.11
N SER A 246 0.44 6.53 5.83
CA SER A 246 0.23 5.30 5.06
C SER A 246 1.53 4.58 4.71
N LEU A 247 2.66 5.25 4.45
CA LEU A 247 3.95 4.57 4.26
C LEU A 247 5.17 5.44 4.64
N PRO A 248 6.27 4.84 5.14
CA PRO A 248 7.54 5.57 5.26
C PRO A 248 8.06 5.97 3.87
N PRO A 249 8.76 7.12 3.74
CA PRO A 249 9.38 7.51 2.49
C PRO A 249 10.49 6.50 2.16
N VAL A 250 10.30 5.76 1.07
CA VAL A 250 11.30 4.84 0.51
C VAL A 250 11.75 5.35 -0.85
N SER A 251 13.05 5.22 -1.14
CA SER A 251 13.67 5.76 -2.35
C SER A 251 13.50 4.86 -3.58
N TYR A 252 13.12 3.60 -3.40
CA TYR A 252 12.91 2.65 -4.49
C TYR A 252 11.46 2.69 -5.00
N VAL A 253 11.29 2.23 -6.23
CA VAL A 253 9.99 2.14 -6.91
C VAL A 253 9.13 1.03 -6.28
N LYS A 254 7.89 1.36 -5.96
CA LYS A 254 6.89 0.41 -5.44
C LYS A 254 5.92 -0.03 -6.55
N ALA A 255 5.32 -1.21 -6.42
CA ALA A 255 4.32 -1.70 -7.38
C ALA A 255 3.14 -0.73 -7.58
N ILE A 256 2.68 -0.06 -6.52
CA ILE A 256 1.65 0.98 -6.64
C ILE A 256 2.12 2.22 -7.43
N ASP A 257 3.40 2.58 -7.32
CA ASP A 257 3.96 3.72 -8.05
C ASP A 257 4.00 3.41 -9.56
N VAL A 258 4.34 2.17 -9.93
CA VAL A 258 4.29 1.68 -11.32
C VAL A 258 2.87 1.76 -11.87
N TRP A 259 1.88 1.29 -11.11
CA TRP A 259 0.46 1.39 -11.50
C TRP A 259 0.03 2.85 -11.71
N MET A 260 0.28 3.72 -10.73
CA MET A 260 -0.12 5.14 -10.82
C MET A 260 0.61 5.89 -11.93
N SER A 261 1.90 5.60 -12.14
CA SER A 261 2.69 6.16 -13.24
C SER A 261 2.15 5.72 -14.60
N SER A 262 1.86 4.43 -14.77
CA SER A 262 1.28 3.92 -16.01
C SER A 262 -0.09 4.54 -16.33
N CYS A 263 -1.01 4.61 -15.36
CA CYS A 263 -2.30 5.27 -15.54
C CYS A 263 -2.14 6.74 -15.95
N SER A 264 -1.18 7.44 -15.35
CA SER A 264 -0.89 8.85 -15.68
C SER A 264 -0.37 9.01 -17.11
N VAL A 265 0.51 8.10 -17.56
CA VAL A 265 0.99 8.07 -18.95
C VAL A 265 -0.16 7.84 -19.93
N PHE A 266 -1.10 6.93 -19.64
CA PHE A 266 -2.27 6.71 -20.50
C PHE A 266 -3.15 7.95 -20.62
N VAL A 267 -3.43 8.65 -19.51
CA VAL A 267 -4.23 9.87 -19.56
C VAL A 267 -3.46 10.98 -20.30
N PHE A 268 -2.15 11.11 -20.10
CA PHE A 268 -1.33 12.06 -20.86
C PHE A 268 -1.34 11.76 -22.37
N LEU A 269 -1.20 10.50 -22.76
CA LEU A 269 -1.28 10.07 -24.17
C LEU A 269 -2.66 10.36 -24.77
N SER A 270 -3.75 10.24 -24.01
CA SER A 270 -5.10 10.61 -24.49
C SER A 270 -5.25 12.11 -24.74
N LEU A 271 -4.59 12.96 -23.96
CA LEU A 271 -4.53 14.40 -24.24
C LEU A 271 -3.63 14.74 -25.43
N MET A 272 -2.51 14.04 -25.58
CA MET A 272 -1.63 14.21 -26.72
C MET A 272 -2.34 13.81 -28.02
N GLU A 273 -3.11 12.72 -28.00
CA GLU A 273 -3.99 12.32 -29.10
C GLU A 273 -4.95 13.45 -29.48
N PHE A 274 -5.63 14.03 -28.49
CA PHE A 274 -6.53 15.16 -28.73
C PHE A 274 -5.81 16.36 -29.35
N ALA A 275 -4.60 16.69 -28.88
CA ALA A 275 -3.80 17.78 -29.44
C ALA A 275 -3.44 17.52 -30.92
N VAL A 276 -3.11 16.27 -31.25
CA VAL A 276 -2.82 15.84 -32.62
C VAL A 276 -4.08 15.93 -33.51
N VAL A 277 -5.22 15.40 -33.05
CA VAL A 277 -6.51 15.48 -33.75
C VAL A 277 -6.90 16.94 -34.00
N ASN A 278 -6.77 17.80 -32.99
CA ASN A 278 -7.05 19.22 -33.12
C ASN A 278 -6.08 19.94 -34.07
N ASN A 279 -4.80 19.58 -34.09
CA ASN A 279 -3.85 20.16 -35.04
C ASN A 279 -4.18 19.78 -36.49
N TYR A 280 -4.60 18.55 -36.76
CA TYR A 280 -5.06 18.15 -38.10
C TYR A 280 -6.41 18.77 -38.49
N MET A 281 -7.25 19.11 -37.50
CA MET A 281 -8.53 19.78 -37.69
C MET A 281 -8.42 21.32 -37.74
N GLY A 282 -7.39 21.90 -37.13
CA GLY A 282 -7.13 23.34 -37.05
C GLY A 282 -7.09 24.03 -38.42
N PRO A 283 -6.23 23.62 -39.37
CA PRO A 283 -6.17 24.23 -40.70
C PRO A 283 -7.43 23.97 -41.53
N VAL A 284 -8.25 22.98 -41.17
CA VAL A 284 -9.56 22.68 -41.79
C VAL A 284 -10.61 23.69 -41.31
N ALA A 285 -10.67 23.96 -40.00
CA ALA A 285 -11.61 24.92 -39.40
C ALA A 285 -11.28 26.38 -39.74
N THR A 286 -10.00 26.78 -39.72
CA THR A 286 -9.60 28.16 -40.09
C THR A 286 -9.82 28.45 -41.57
N LYS A 287 -9.64 27.44 -42.45
CA LYS A 287 -9.92 27.58 -43.89
C LYS A 287 -11.42 27.54 -44.21
N ALA A 288 -12.21 26.76 -43.47
CA ALA A 288 -13.67 26.75 -43.60
C ALA A 288 -14.32 28.07 -43.14
N MET A 289 -13.83 28.67 -42.05
CA MET A 289 -14.28 30.01 -41.62
C MET A 289 -13.84 31.13 -42.57
N LYS A 290 -12.69 30.98 -43.26
CA LYS A 290 -12.20 31.95 -44.24
C LYS A 290 -12.84 31.81 -45.63
N GLY A 291 -13.55 30.71 -45.89
CA GLY A 291 -14.23 30.41 -47.16
C GLY A 291 -15.63 31.03 -47.31
N TYR A 292 -15.97 31.98 -46.44
CA TYR A 292 -17.17 32.80 -46.57
C TYR A 292 -16.84 34.21 -46.06
N SER A 293 -15.99 34.93 -46.78
CA SER A 293 -15.91 36.37 -46.58
C SER A 293 -17.24 36.98 -47.08
N ASP A 294 -17.79 37.94 -46.33
CA ASP A 294 -18.98 38.72 -46.72
C ASP A 294 -18.85 39.36 -48.11
N GLU A 295 -17.63 39.46 -48.65
CA GLU A 295 -17.32 39.95 -49.99
C GLU A 295 -17.81 38.99 -51.10
N ASP A 296 -17.61 37.67 -50.96
CA ASP A 296 -18.04 36.68 -51.97
C ASP A 296 -19.57 36.57 -52.03
N LEU A 297 -20.24 36.78 -50.89
CA LEU A 297 -21.70 36.82 -50.79
C LEU A 297 -22.29 38.06 -51.46
N ARG A 298 -21.61 39.20 -51.33
CA ARG A 298 -22.02 40.45 -51.96
C ARG A 298 -21.85 40.41 -53.48
N GLU A 299 -20.76 39.82 -53.96
CA GLU A 299 -20.52 39.63 -55.40
C GLU A 299 -21.60 38.74 -56.04
N ALA A 300 -22.00 37.64 -55.38
CA ALA A 300 -23.05 36.75 -55.88
C ALA A 300 -24.46 37.40 -55.89
N ILE A 301 -24.72 38.37 -55.02
CA ILE A 301 -25.99 39.11 -54.97
C ILE A 301 -26.04 40.20 -56.06
N ASP A 302 -24.90 40.84 -56.36
CA ASP A 302 -24.82 41.85 -57.42
C ASP A 302 -24.92 41.22 -58.83
N ASP A 303 -24.39 40.01 -59.02
CA ASP A 303 -24.46 39.28 -60.29
C ASP A 303 -25.91 38.84 -60.63
N PHE A 304 -26.78 38.68 -59.62
CA PHE A 304 -28.20 38.37 -59.81
C PHE A 304 -29.06 39.59 -60.18
N LYS A 305 -28.50 40.81 -60.09
CA LYS A 305 -29.25 42.07 -60.23
C LYS A 305 -29.15 42.72 -61.60
N THR A 306 -28.33 42.20 -62.52
CA THR A 306 -28.18 42.78 -63.86
C THR A 306 -29.15 42.13 -64.88
N PRO A 307 -29.98 42.93 -65.59
CA PRO A 307 -30.88 42.38 -66.60
C PRO A 307 -30.15 42.11 -67.93
N MET A 308 -30.52 40.98 -68.56
CA MET A 308 -30.08 40.48 -69.86
C MET A 308 -29.88 41.58 -70.93
N ARG A 309 -28.71 41.57 -71.59
CA ARG A 309 -28.52 42.10 -72.95
C ARG A 309 -27.71 41.09 -73.78
N PRO A 310 -28.01 40.93 -75.09
CA PRO A 310 -27.45 39.85 -75.88
C PRO A 310 -26.08 40.21 -76.48
N ASP A 311 -25.26 39.16 -76.57
CA ASP A 311 -24.13 38.91 -77.47
C ASP A 311 -23.08 40.01 -77.70
N THR A 312 -21.81 39.70 -77.36
CA THR A 312 -20.71 39.48 -78.33
C THR A 312 -19.40 39.18 -77.57
N GLU A 313 -18.59 38.27 -78.14
CA GLU A 313 -17.17 38.00 -77.85
C GLU A 313 -16.78 37.23 -76.57
N ARG A 314 -16.82 35.90 -76.77
CA ARG A 314 -15.99 34.85 -76.18
C ARG A 314 -14.54 35.27 -75.93
N ASN A 315 -14.22 35.65 -74.70
CA ASN A 315 -12.89 35.46 -74.12
C ASN A 315 -13.02 34.60 -72.85
N ARG A 316 -12.70 33.31 -73.00
CA ARG A 316 -12.61 32.36 -71.88
C ARG A 316 -11.43 32.76 -70.98
N SER A 317 -11.71 33.44 -69.88
CA SER A 317 -10.85 33.42 -68.70
C SER A 317 -10.99 32.05 -68.01
N PRO A 318 -9.91 31.49 -67.43
CA PRO A 318 -9.99 30.17 -66.81
C PRO A 318 -10.83 30.28 -65.54
N THR A 319 -11.90 29.50 -65.50
CA THR A 319 -12.67 29.21 -64.29
C THR A 319 -11.69 28.85 -63.17
N ARG A 320 -11.49 29.75 -62.21
CA ARG A 320 -10.67 29.48 -61.03
C ARG A 320 -11.46 28.50 -60.16
N GLN A 321 -11.22 27.23 -60.42
CA GLN A 321 -11.78 26.10 -59.70
C GLN A 321 -11.50 26.22 -58.19
N PRO A 322 -12.53 26.28 -57.31
CA PRO A 322 -12.34 26.14 -55.86
C PRO A 322 -12.19 24.67 -55.44
N THR A 323 -11.84 23.76 -56.34
CA THR A 323 -11.81 22.31 -56.07
C THR A 323 -10.60 21.89 -55.23
N ILE A 324 -9.45 22.56 -55.36
CA ILE A 324 -8.21 22.18 -54.63
C ILE A 324 -8.32 22.48 -53.12
N GLN A 325 -9.08 23.50 -52.74
CA GLN A 325 -9.25 23.92 -51.33
C GLN A 325 -10.14 22.95 -50.54
N TYR A 326 -11.13 22.35 -51.19
CA TYR A 326 -12.07 21.39 -50.58
C TYR A 326 -11.43 20.02 -50.36
N GLU A 327 -10.58 19.57 -51.29
CA GLU A 327 -9.93 18.26 -51.24
C GLU A 327 -8.96 18.15 -50.05
N GLN A 328 -8.16 19.20 -49.79
CA GLN A 328 -7.24 19.27 -48.64
C GLN A 328 -7.97 19.38 -47.29
N CYS A 329 -9.14 20.03 -47.27
CA CYS A 329 -10.04 20.15 -46.11
C CYS A 329 -10.65 18.79 -45.72
N CYS A 330 -11.15 18.04 -46.72
CA CYS A 330 -11.69 16.70 -46.54
C CYS A 330 -10.63 15.67 -46.10
N GLN A 331 -9.40 15.79 -46.60
CA GLN A 331 -8.31 14.86 -46.27
C GLN A 331 -7.81 15.01 -44.82
N GLY A 332 -7.73 16.24 -44.29
CA GLY A 332 -7.40 16.48 -42.87
C GLY A 332 -8.47 15.93 -41.92
N ARG A 333 -9.76 16.12 -42.26
CA ARG A 333 -10.88 15.57 -41.48
C ARG A 333 -10.93 14.05 -41.51
N ALA A 334 -10.70 13.42 -42.68
CA ALA A 334 -10.64 11.97 -42.80
C ALA A 334 -9.50 11.37 -41.97
N THR A 335 -8.35 12.04 -41.95
CA THR A 335 -7.17 11.63 -41.15
C THR A 335 -7.45 11.74 -39.64
N ALA A 336 -8.06 12.84 -39.19
CA ALA A 336 -8.46 13.01 -37.79
C ALA A 336 -9.45 11.92 -37.33
N ILE A 337 -10.47 11.61 -38.14
CA ILE A 337 -11.43 10.53 -37.84
C ILE A 337 -10.76 9.16 -37.84
N TYR A 338 -9.77 8.94 -38.70
CA TYR A 338 -9.00 7.70 -38.73
C TYR A 338 -8.18 7.53 -37.45
N ILE A 339 -7.53 8.58 -36.97
CA ILE A 339 -6.78 8.59 -35.70
C ILE A 339 -7.72 8.24 -34.53
N ASP A 340 -8.87 8.91 -34.40
CA ASP A 340 -9.87 8.61 -33.37
C ASP A 340 -10.33 7.13 -33.44
N LYS A 341 -10.53 6.57 -34.65
CA LYS A 341 -10.92 5.15 -34.83
C LYS A 341 -9.86 4.17 -34.35
N VAL A 342 -8.58 4.44 -34.64
CA VAL A 342 -7.48 3.58 -34.19
C VAL A 342 -7.32 3.68 -32.67
N SER A 343 -7.37 4.90 -32.12
CA SER A 343 -7.25 5.17 -30.68
C SER A 343 -8.33 4.46 -29.85
N ARG A 344 -9.57 4.36 -30.37
CA ARG A 344 -10.69 3.64 -29.72
C ARG A 344 -10.40 2.16 -29.44
N PHE A 345 -9.62 1.50 -30.29
CA PHE A 345 -9.24 0.10 -30.09
C PHE A 345 -7.92 -0.03 -29.33
N PHE A 346 -6.92 0.77 -29.73
CA PHE A 346 -5.56 0.67 -29.20
C PHE A 346 -5.48 0.96 -27.70
N PHE A 347 -6.13 2.02 -27.21
CA PHE A 347 -6.03 2.42 -25.81
C PHE A 347 -6.66 1.39 -24.85
N PRO A 348 -7.93 0.95 -25.04
CA PRO A 348 -8.50 -0.09 -24.18
C PRO A 348 -7.76 -1.42 -24.25
N PHE A 349 -7.29 -1.82 -25.45
CA PHE A 349 -6.55 -3.07 -25.62
C PHE A 349 -5.19 -3.03 -24.91
N SER A 350 -4.45 -1.92 -25.05
CA SER A 350 -3.17 -1.71 -24.37
C SER A 350 -3.33 -1.66 -22.84
N PHE A 351 -4.38 -1.00 -22.34
CA PHE A 351 -4.67 -0.98 -20.91
C PHE A 351 -5.09 -2.35 -20.37
N PHE A 352 -5.83 -3.15 -21.16
CA PHE A 352 -6.16 -4.52 -20.80
C PHE A 352 -4.90 -5.39 -20.67
N ILE A 353 -3.97 -5.30 -21.63
CA ILE A 353 -2.68 -5.99 -21.55
C ILE A 353 -1.92 -5.56 -20.29
N LEU A 354 -1.86 -4.26 -20.01
CA LEU A 354 -1.21 -3.76 -18.80
C LEU A 354 -1.82 -4.36 -17.53
N ASN A 355 -3.15 -4.45 -17.46
CA ASN A 355 -3.82 -5.08 -16.32
C ASN A 355 -3.42 -6.55 -16.20
N VAL A 356 -3.47 -7.32 -17.28
CA VAL A 356 -3.09 -8.73 -17.26
C VAL A 356 -1.66 -8.90 -16.76
N VAL A 357 -0.71 -8.13 -17.31
CA VAL A 357 0.71 -8.19 -16.92
C VAL A 357 0.91 -7.74 -15.47
N TYR A 358 0.25 -6.67 -15.04
CA TYR A 358 0.36 -6.14 -13.69
C TYR A 358 -0.12 -7.16 -12.66
N TRP A 359 -1.34 -7.64 -12.84
CA TRP A 359 -1.96 -8.60 -11.91
C TRP A 359 -1.26 -9.96 -11.94
N SER A 360 -0.74 -10.42 -13.08
CA SER A 360 0.03 -11.68 -13.12
C SER A 360 1.40 -11.60 -12.45
N THR A 361 1.98 -10.40 -12.35
CA THR A 361 3.32 -10.22 -11.77
C THR A 361 3.27 -10.01 -10.25
N PHE A 362 2.22 -9.34 -9.75
CA PHE A 362 2.13 -8.92 -8.35
C PHE A 362 1.09 -9.69 -7.51
N LEU A 363 0.22 -10.50 -8.12
CA LEU A 363 -0.71 -11.40 -7.41
C LEU A 363 -0.05 -12.77 -7.19
#